data_AF-A0A349SR54-F1
#
_entry.id   AF-A0A349SR54-F1
#
_cell.length_a   1.000
_cell.length_b   1.000
_cell.length_c   1.000
_cell.angle_alpha   90.00
_cell.angle_beta   90.00
_cell.angle_gamma   90.00
#
_symmetry.space_group_name_H-M   'P 1'
#
loop_
_entity.id
_entity.type
_entity.pdbx_description
1 polymer ?
#
loop_
_entity_poly.entity_id
_entity_poly.type
_entity_poly.pdbx_seq_one_letter_code
_entity_poly.pdbx_strand_id
1 'polypeptide(L)'
;IVITLTHDPRIDDMALMEALTQNNFYVGALGSRKTTNQRLQRLQQLDLSPQQLARLHAPVGLAIGSKTAPEIAVAILAELTEIRRTALRHPPQAQGTR
;
A
#
# COMPACT_ATOMS: atom_id res chain seq x y z
N ILE A 1 0.50 6.01 -7.90
CA ILE A 1 0.18 5.98 -6.45
C ILE A 1 -1.30 5.67 -6.36
N VAL A 2 -1.69 4.61 -5.66
CA VAL A 2 -3.09 4.22 -5.46
C VAL A 2 -3.32 4.03 -3.98
N ILE A 3 -4.40 4.63 -3.45
CA ILE A 3 -4.80 4.49 -2.05
C ILE A 3 -6.31 4.25 -2.00
N THR A 4 -6.72 3.18 -1.33
CA THR A 4 -8.15 2.88 -1.14
C THR A 4 -8.64 3.30 0.24
N LEU A 5 -9.78 4.02 0.28
CA LEU A 5 -10.32 4.68 1.46
C LEU A 5 -11.80 4.30 1.75
N THR A 6 -12.41 3.42 0.94
CA THR A 6 -13.87 3.22 0.99
C THR A 6 -14.31 2.27 2.10
N HIS A 7 -13.42 1.38 2.55
CA HIS A 7 -13.71 0.27 3.45
C HIS A 7 -14.71 -0.77 2.89
N ASP A 8 -15.26 -0.61 1.69
CA ASP A 8 -16.08 -1.62 1.01
C ASP A 8 -15.14 -2.62 0.29
N PRO A 9 -15.11 -3.91 0.69
CA PRO A 9 -14.29 -4.93 0.05
C PRO A 9 -14.49 -5.04 -1.46
N ARG A 10 -15.72 -4.84 -1.94
CA ARG A 10 -16.04 -5.01 -3.37
C ARG A 10 -15.36 -3.97 -4.24
N ILE A 11 -15.21 -2.76 -3.70
CA ILE A 11 -14.59 -1.63 -4.40
C ILE A 11 -13.08 -1.65 -4.16
N ASP A 12 -12.67 -1.75 -2.89
CA ASP A 12 -11.26 -1.68 -2.51
C ASP A 12 -10.48 -2.88 -3.07
N ASP A 13 -10.97 -4.11 -2.94
CA ASP A 13 -10.18 -5.30 -3.29
C ASP A 13 -9.97 -5.40 -4.82
N MET A 14 -10.97 -5.01 -5.62
CA MET A 14 -10.82 -4.93 -7.09
C MET A 14 -9.79 -3.88 -7.50
N ALA A 15 -9.86 -2.67 -6.91
CA ALA A 15 -8.90 -1.62 -7.20
C ALA A 15 -7.47 -2.01 -6.76
N LEU A 16 -7.34 -2.69 -5.62
CA LEU A 16 -6.06 -3.17 -5.12
C LEU A 16 -5.49 -4.31 -5.98
N MET A 17 -6.32 -5.24 -6.44
CA MET A 17 -5.90 -6.30 -7.34
C MET A 17 -5.24 -5.73 -8.60
N GLU A 18 -5.90 -4.79 -9.28
CA GLU A 18 -5.35 -4.14 -10.47
C GLU A 18 -4.12 -3.27 -10.14
N ALA A 19 -4.13 -2.56 -9.02
CA ALA A 19 -3.01 -1.72 -8.65
C ALA A 19 -1.74 -2.54 -8.33
N LEU A 20 -1.89 -3.73 -7.75
CA LEU A 20 -0.79 -4.61 -7.34
C LEU A 20 -0.20 -5.42 -8.50
N THR A 21 -0.98 -5.70 -9.56
CA THR A 21 -0.46 -6.34 -10.79
C THR A 21 0.36 -5.37 -11.63
N GLN A 22 0.07 -4.07 -11.56
CA GLN A 22 0.79 -3.03 -12.28
C GLN A 22 2.06 -2.54 -11.53
N ASN A 23 2.93 -1.82 -12.26
CA ASN A 23 4.14 -1.20 -11.71
C ASN A 23 3.86 0.13 -10.99
N ASN A 24 2.86 0.15 -10.12
CA ASN A 24 2.55 1.31 -9.29
C ASN A 24 3.67 1.59 -8.27
N PHE A 25 4.09 2.86 -8.18
CA PHE A 25 5.09 3.31 -7.20
C PHE A 25 4.67 3.01 -5.74
N TYR A 26 3.38 3.11 -5.46
CA TYR A 26 2.83 2.90 -4.12
C TYR A 26 1.39 2.42 -4.22
N VAL A 27 1.06 1.40 -3.43
CA VAL A 27 -0.30 0.87 -3.27
C VAL A 27 -0.57 0.71 -1.78
N GLY A 28 -1.59 1.41 -1.28
CA GLY A 28 -1.95 1.37 0.13
C GLY A 28 -3.45 1.32 0.36
N ALA A 29 -3.84 0.96 1.57
CA ALA A 29 -5.24 0.83 1.91
C ALA A 29 -5.51 1.19 3.37
N LEU A 30 -6.52 2.05 3.60
CA LEU A 30 -6.91 2.46 4.95
C LEU A 30 -7.63 1.32 5.67
N GLY A 31 -7.47 1.27 6.98
CA GLY A 31 -8.18 0.32 7.83
C GLY A 31 -7.53 0.15 9.19
N SER A 32 -8.21 -0.60 10.05
CA SER A 32 -7.59 -1.16 11.25
C SER A 32 -6.68 -2.34 10.89
N ARG A 33 -5.89 -2.82 11.86
CA ARG A 33 -5.16 -4.10 11.73
C ARG A 33 -6.08 -5.27 11.41
N LYS A 34 -7.27 -5.30 12.03
CA LYS A 34 -8.28 -6.34 11.80
C LYS A 34 -8.77 -6.34 10.36
N THR A 35 -9.18 -5.18 9.84
CA THR A 35 -9.67 -5.06 8.46
C THR A 35 -8.56 -5.31 7.44
N THR A 36 -7.32 -4.94 7.77
CA THR A 36 -6.14 -5.26 6.97
C THR A 36 -5.93 -6.77 6.83
N ASN A 37 -5.98 -7.52 7.93
CA ASN A 37 -5.79 -8.98 7.89
C ASN A 37 -6.88 -9.67 7.05
N GLN A 38 -8.13 -9.23 7.20
CA GLN A 38 -9.24 -9.72 6.37
C GLN A 38 -9.03 -9.39 4.89
N ARG A 39 -8.58 -8.17 4.58
CA ARG A 39 -8.26 -7.75 3.22
C ARG A 39 -7.14 -8.60 2.61
N LEU A 40 -6.06 -8.87 3.35
CA LEU A 40 -4.97 -9.73 2.88
C LEU A 40 -5.45 -11.15 2.59
N GLN A 41 -6.29 -11.73 3.44
CA GLN A 41 -6.89 -13.05 3.20
C GLN A 41 -7.71 -13.08 1.91
N ARG A 42 -8.53 -12.06 1.66
CA ARG A 42 -9.33 -11.97 0.42
C ARG A 42 -8.46 -11.76 -0.80
N LEU A 43 -7.46 -10.87 -0.73
CA LEU A 43 -6.52 -10.62 -1.83
C LEU A 43 -5.66 -11.85 -2.16
N GLN A 44 -5.33 -12.69 -1.18
CA GLN A 44 -4.65 -13.98 -1.40
C GLN A 44 -5.50 -14.96 -2.22
N GLN A 45 -6.82 -14.85 -2.17
CA GLN A 45 -7.74 -15.68 -2.95
C GLN A 45 -7.95 -15.15 -4.38
N LEU A 46 -7.37 -13.98 -4.72
CA LEU A 46 -7.54 -13.31 -6.01
C LEU A 46 -6.30 -13.43 -6.91
N ASP A 47 -5.62 -14.59 -6.85
CA ASP A 47 -4.45 -14.93 -7.68
C ASP A 47 -3.25 -13.95 -7.59
N LEU A 48 -3.18 -13.14 -6.53
CA LEU A 48 -2.03 -12.29 -6.26
C LEU A 48 -0.89 -13.11 -5.64
N SER A 49 0.29 -13.02 -6.24
CA SER A 49 1.50 -13.63 -5.70
C SER A 49 1.88 -13.00 -4.34
N PRO A 50 2.59 -13.75 -3.47
CA PRO A 50 3.11 -13.20 -2.22
C PRO A 50 3.96 -11.93 -2.41
N GLN A 51 4.69 -11.85 -3.52
CA GLN A 51 5.52 -10.69 -3.89
C GLN A 51 4.66 -9.47 -4.23
N GLN A 52 3.55 -9.65 -4.94
CA GLN A 52 2.59 -8.57 -5.20
C GLN A 52 1.95 -8.11 -3.90
N LEU A 53 1.50 -9.03 -3.05
CA LEU A 53 0.89 -8.70 -1.76
C LEU A 53 1.85 -7.99 -0.81
N ALA A 54 3.15 -8.33 -0.83
CA ALA A 54 4.17 -7.67 -0.02
C ALA A 54 4.34 -6.17 -0.36
N ARG A 55 3.87 -5.71 -1.52
CA ARG A 55 3.87 -4.29 -1.92
C ARG A 55 2.70 -3.51 -1.33
N LEU A 56 1.74 -4.17 -0.69
CA LEU A 56 0.56 -3.51 -0.12
C LEU A 56 0.88 -2.87 1.23
N HIS A 57 0.72 -1.56 1.32
CA HIS A 57 0.79 -0.80 2.56
C HIS A 57 -0.59 -0.75 3.24
N ALA A 58 -0.82 -1.66 4.17
CA ALA A 58 -2.07 -1.72 4.93
C ALA A 58 -1.76 -2.06 6.39
N PRO A 59 -2.20 -1.24 7.37
CA PRO A 59 -2.82 0.08 7.19
C PRO A 59 -1.83 1.11 6.62
N VAL A 60 -2.31 1.98 5.73
CA VAL A 60 -1.55 3.11 5.16
C VAL A 60 -1.30 4.21 6.21
N GLY A 61 -0.11 4.80 6.17
CA GLY A 61 0.34 5.92 6.98
C GLY A 61 1.28 5.51 8.11
N LEU A 62 2.17 6.43 8.49
CA LEU A 62 3.04 6.25 9.65
C LEU A 62 2.24 6.14 10.96
N ALA A 63 2.73 5.34 11.90
CA ALA A 63 2.09 5.10 13.20
C ALA A 63 2.26 6.29 14.16
N ILE A 64 1.67 7.45 13.83
CA ILE A 64 1.74 8.69 14.63
C ILE A 64 0.56 8.84 15.62
N GLY A 65 -0.32 7.83 15.71
CA GLY A 65 -1.49 7.87 16.59
C GLY A 65 -2.68 8.67 16.04
N SER A 66 -2.74 8.88 14.72
CA SER A 66 -3.80 9.63 14.03
C SER A 66 -5.21 9.11 14.34
N LYS A 67 -6.15 10.03 14.56
CA LYS A 67 -7.57 9.76 14.79
C LYS A 67 -8.48 10.58 13.86
N THR A 68 -8.03 11.75 13.43
CA THR A 68 -8.82 12.64 12.56
C THR A 68 -8.38 12.54 11.11
N ALA A 69 -9.24 12.92 10.16
CA ALA A 69 -8.91 12.87 8.74
C ALA A 69 -7.65 13.69 8.37
N PRO A 70 -7.43 14.91 8.91
CA PRO A 70 -6.17 15.64 8.67
C PRO A 70 -4.94 14.91 9.20
N GLU A 71 -5.00 14.33 10.40
CA GLU A 71 -3.90 13.55 10.98
C GLU A 71 -3.60 12.29 10.16
N ILE A 72 -4.64 11.63 9.64
CA ILE A 72 -4.49 10.48 8.74
C ILE A 72 -3.82 10.93 7.44
N ALA A 73 -4.25 12.04 6.85
CA ALA A 73 -3.64 12.58 5.64
C ALA A 73 -2.14 12.89 5.84
N VAL A 74 -1.77 13.51 6.97
CA VAL A 74 -0.37 13.76 7.34
C VAL A 74 0.41 12.45 7.48
N ALA A 75 -0.13 11.45 8.16
CA ALA A 75 0.51 10.13 8.32
C ALA A 75 0.80 9.46 6.97
N ILE A 76 -0.16 9.52 6.04
CA ILE A 76 -0.04 8.97 4.69
C ILE A 76 1.04 9.71 3.89
N LEU A 77 1.00 11.04 3.88
CA LEU A 77 1.98 11.86 3.16
C LEU A 77 3.39 11.69 3.73
N ALA A 78 3.52 11.51 5.04
CA ALA A 78 4.78 11.24 5.69
C ALA A 78 5.38 9.89 5.25
N GLU A 79 4.58 8.81 5.22
CA GLU A 79 5.00 7.49 4.71
C GLU A 79 5.44 7.56 3.24
N LEU A 80 4.64 8.22 2.38
CA LEU A 80 5.00 8.41 0.98
C LEU A 80 6.33 9.16 0.80
N THR A 81 6.55 10.18 1.64
CA THR A 81 7.79 10.96 1.61
C THR A 81 8.98 10.12 2.07
N GLU A 82 8.81 9.32 3.13
CA GLU A 82 9.84 8.39 3.62
C GLU A 82 10.23 7.39 2.53
N ILE A 83 9.27 6.68 1.94
CA ILE A 83 9.51 5.70 0.87
C ILE A 83 10.24 6.34 -0.31
N ARG A 84 9.79 7.52 -0.75
CA ARG A 84 10.45 8.26 -1.83
C ARG A 84 11.89 8.63 -1.49
N ARG A 85 12.16 9.10 -0.27
CA ARG A 85 13.51 9.45 0.16
C ARG A 85 14.41 8.22 0.29
N THR A 86 13.88 7.10 0.77
CA THR A 86 14.62 5.83 0.88
C THR A 86 14.98 5.28 -0.50
N ALA A 87 14.05 5.31 -1.46
CA ALA A 87 14.30 4.89 -2.84
C ALA A 87 15.36 5.77 -3.54
N LEU A 88 15.40 7.07 -3.24
CA LEU A 88 16.45 7.97 -3.77
C LEU A 88 17.82 7.74 -3.12
N ARG A 89 17.86 7.31 -1.85
CA ARG A 89 19.11 6.97 -1.14
C ARG A 89 19.69 5.64 -1.59
N HIS A 90 18.83 4.70 -1.99
CA HIS A 90 19.20 3.39 -2.50
C HIS A 90 18.64 3.22 -3.92
N PRO A 91 19.22 3.89 -4.93
CA PRO A 91 18.77 3.70 -6.30
C PRO A 91 18.87 2.21 -6.64
N PRO A 92 17.86 1.64 -7.31
CA PRO A 92 17.92 0.24 -7.74
C PRO A 92 19.22 0.06 -8.52
N GLN A 93 20.10 -0.83 -8.01
CA GLN A 93 21.35 -1.14 -8.69
C GLN A 93 20.98 -1.57 -10.11
N ALA A 94 21.45 -0.82 -11.10
CA ALA A 94 21.26 -1.16 -12.50
C ALA A 94 21.76 -2.60 -12.69
N GLN A 95 20.82 -3.54 -12.84
CA GLN A 95 21.17 -4.92 -13.16
C GLN A 95 21.93 -4.86 -14.49
N GLY A 96 23.20 -5.24 -14.43
CA GLY A 96 24.13 -5.17 -15.54
C GLY A 96 23.52 -5.79 -16.77
N THR A 97 23.58 -5.04 -17.86
CA THR A 97 23.35 -5.52 -19.22
C THR A 97 24.27 -6.72 -19.45
N ARG A 98 23.68 -7.90 -19.62
CA ARG A 98 24.30 -9.05 -20.28
C ARG A 98 23.31 -9.59 -21.29
#